data_AF-A0A078KPZ6-F1
#
_entry.id   AF-A0A078KPZ6-F1
#
_cell.length_a   1.000
_cell.length_b   1.000
_cell.length_c   1.000
_cell.angle_alpha   90.00
_cell.angle_beta   90.00
_cell.angle_gamma   90.00
#
_symmetry.space_group_name_H-M   'P 1'
#
loop_
_entity.id
_entity.type
_entity.pdbx_description
1 polymer ?
#
loop_
_entity_poly.entity_id
_entity_poly.type
_entity_poly.pdbx_seq_one_letter_code
_entity_poly.pdbx_strand_id
1 'polypeptide(L)'
;MSRSNLLFSLSLTLSTFTLSVFGAEATKLPDDLQYQGKAIDSLCFENSEKTKLDLTQCGAKQQKVEPKDSDDKMLQKGYIGYNWKDPSMPEDAPTGYSYYRFFDAGNHQYWVYTLNGGGGSGAFTNIYLVKRSDPKTLELTFVAGGDRCNGGIGDNLSVKNGNLNFNVNLTSYDLIALAKPQLTHLKAYDDLAACAACCAATGAYTASLDKQITFSYAELNKTDNEEELSDQGKYQACFNKHYIAYVKKNDVKMDQEQLNRFADIFNKSCIASEAK
;
A
#
# COMPACT_ATOMS: atom_id res chain seq x y z
N MET A 1 -28.35 -37.13 75.08
CA MET A 1 -28.77 -35.85 74.48
C MET A 1 -27.57 -34.93 74.48
N SER A 2 -26.83 -34.81 73.36
CA SER A 2 -25.65 -33.95 73.27
C SER A 2 -25.73 -33.17 71.95
N ARG A 3 -25.75 -31.84 72.06
CA ARG A 3 -25.78 -30.90 70.94
C ARG A 3 -24.34 -30.57 70.54
N SER A 4 -23.94 -30.92 69.32
CA SER A 4 -22.67 -30.47 68.72
C SER A 4 -22.95 -29.26 67.82
N ASN A 5 -22.42 -28.10 68.23
CA ASN A 5 -22.39 -26.88 67.41
C ASN A 5 -21.18 -26.94 66.47
N LEU A 6 -21.44 -26.92 65.17
CA LEU A 6 -20.41 -26.83 64.12
C LEU A 6 -20.23 -25.34 63.74
N LEU A 7 -19.07 -24.77 64.05
CA LEU A 7 -18.66 -23.43 63.63
C LEU A 7 -17.97 -23.54 62.26
N PHE A 8 -18.62 -23.00 61.22
CA PHE A 8 -18.02 -22.83 59.90
C PHE A 8 -17.26 -21.49 59.85
N SER A 9 -15.93 -21.56 59.68
CA SER A 9 -15.09 -20.40 59.40
C SER A 9 -15.04 -20.18 57.89
N LEU A 10 -15.55 -19.04 57.42
CA LEU A 10 -15.54 -18.63 56.02
C LEU A 10 -14.31 -17.73 55.78
N SER A 11 -13.26 -18.27 55.16
CA SER A 11 -12.07 -17.50 54.78
C SER A 11 -12.30 -16.81 53.44
N LEU A 12 -12.39 -15.47 53.46
CA LEU A 12 -12.56 -14.63 52.27
C LEU A 12 -11.17 -14.31 51.68
N THR A 13 -10.78 -15.00 50.60
CA THR A 13 -9.54 -14.69 49.86
C THR A 13 -9.78 -13.55 48.88
N LEU A 14 -9.24 -12.37 49.20
CA LEU A 14 -9.29 -11.18 48.36
C LEU A 14 -8.22 -11.30 47.26
N SER A 15 -8.62 -11.73 46.06
CA SER A 15 -7.72 -11.84 44.90
C SER A 15 -7.59 -10.48 44.22
N THR A 16 -6.46 -9.79 44.45
CA THR A 16 -6.13 -8.54 43.77
C THR A 16 -5.69 -8.84 42.34
N PHE A 17 -6.60 -8.68 41.38
CA PHE A 17 -6.26 -8.64 39.96
C PHE A 17 -5.51 -7.33 39.66
N THR A 18 -4.19 -7.39 39.55
CA THR A 18 -3.38 -6.31 38.97
C THR A 18 -3.63 -6.28 37.47
N LEU A 19 -4.52 -5.39 37.02
CA LEU A 19 -4.65 -5.02 35.61
C LEU A 19 -3.32 -4.43 35.15
N SER A 20 -2.54 -5.25 34.44
CA SER A 20 -1.33 -4.79 33.75
C SER A 20 -1.80 -3.94 32.57
N VAL A 21 -1.79 -2.63 32.75
CA VAL A 21 -1.99 -1.67 31.65
C VAL A 21 -0.72 -1.75 30.81
N PHE A 22 -0.73 -2.57 29.75
CA PHE A 22 0.30 -2.55 28.73
C PHE A 22 0.18 -1.24 27.97
N GLY A 23 0.90 -0.21 28.43
CA GLY A 23 1.17 0.97 27.61
C GLY A 23 2.01 0.51 26.42
N ALA A 24 1.45 0.61 25.21
CA ALA A 24 2.23 0.43 24.00
C ALA A 24 3.35 1.49 24.00
N GLU A 25 4.60 1.06 24.19
CA GLU A 25 5.74 1.95 24.04
C GLU A 25 5.71 2.51 22.61
N ALA A 26 5.63 3.84 22.49
CA ALA A 26 5.72 4.49 21.21
C ALA A 26 7.05 4.09 20.56
N THR A 27 6.98 3.42 19.39
CA THR A 27 8.17 2.98 18.67
C THR A 27 9.09 4.17 18.44
N LYS A 28 10.25 4.17 19.11
CA LYS A 28 11.23 5.24 18.98
C LYS A 28 11.70 5.31 17.52
N LEU A 29 11.60 6.49 16.92
CA LEU A 29 12.06 6.73 15.56
C LEU A 29 13.59 6.51 15.47
N PRO A 30 14.10 5.69 14.54
CA PRO A 30 15.54 5.49 14.36
C PRO A 30 16.25 6.79 13.98
N ASP A 31 17.49 6.96 14.42
CA ASP A 31 18.30 8.15 14.08
C ASP A 31 18.52 8.27 12.56
N ASP A 32 18.56 7.14 11.86
CA ASP A 32 18.62 7.05 10.39
C ASP A 32 17.39 7.62 9.67
N LEU A 33 16.28 7.87 10.39
CA LEU A 33 15.07 8.48 9.88
C LEU A 33 14.75 9.84 10.56
N GLN A 34 15.75 10.42 11.22
CA GLN A 34 15.66 11.76 11.82
C GLN A 34 16.53 12.79 11.10
N TYR A 35 16.12 14.05 11.08
CA TYR A 35 16.97 15.16 10.66
C TYR A 35 16.91 16.25 11.74
N GLN A 36 18.08 16.65 12.26
CA GLN A 36 18.19 17.61 13.37
C GLN A 36 17.36 17.23 14.61
N GLY A 37 17.32 15.93 14.95
CA GLY A 37 16.60 15.40 16.10
C GLY A 37 15.07 15.36 15.96
N LYS A 38 14.55 15.58 14.74
CA LYS A 38 13.13 15.49 14.42
C LYS A 38 12.91 14.44 13.34
N ALA A 39 11.68 13.94 13.21
CA ALA A 39 11.33 13.10 12.07
C ALA A 39 11.60 13.82 10.75
N ILE A 40 12.02 13.06 9.73
CA ILE A 40 12.13 13.59 8.37
C ILE A 40 10.73 14.05 7.93
N ASP A 41 10.68 15.23 7.32
CA ASP A 41 9.46 15.81 6.76
C ASP A 41 8.90 14.87 5.68
N SER A 42 7.61 14.52 5.79
CA SER A 42 6.98 13.51 4.92
C SER A 42 6.99 13.91 3.45
N LEU A 43 6.94 15.20 3.14
CA LEU A 43 7.03 15.73 1.77
C LEU A 43 8.42 15.52 1.14
N CYS A 44 9.43 15.13 1.92
CA CYS A 44 10.70 14.70 1.36
C CYS A 44 10.60 13.39 0.58
N PHE A 45 9.59 12.55 0.84
CA PHE A 45 9.40 11.27 0.15
C PHE A 45 8.33 11.33 -0.95
N GLU A 46 7.74 12.49 -1.19
CA GLU A 46 6.75 12.67 -2.24
C GLU A 46 7.41 12.65 -3.62
N ASN A 47 6.93 11.76 -4.50
CA ASN A 47 7.33 11.64 -5.91
C ASN A 47 8.85 11.64 -6.15
N SER A 48 9.62 10.97 -5.29
CA SER A 48 11.07 10.90 -5.46
C SER A 48 11.42 9.90 -6.58
N GLU A 49 11.45 10.38 -7.82
CA GLU A 49 12.20 9.70 -8.90
C GLU A 49 13.72 9.72 -8.60
N LYS A 50 14.13 10.53 -7.62
CA LYS A 50 15.51 10.66 -7.16
C LYS A 50 15.92 9.43 -6.37
N THR A 51 17.08 8.89 -6.71
CA THR A 51 17.76 7.83 -5.93
C THR A 51 18.51 8.38 -4.70
N LYS A 52 18.64 9.70 -4.60
CA LYS A 52 19.23 10.41 -3.46
C LYS A 52 18.37 11.60 -3.05
N LEU A 53 18.16 11.75 -1.75
CA LEU A 53 17.35 12.79 -1.16
C LEU A 53 18.21 13.63 -0.20
N ASP A 54 18.43 14.89 -0.57
CA ASP A 54 19.07 15.89 0.28
C ASP A 54 18.05 16.52 1.22
N LEU A 55 18.20 16.24 2.52
CA LEU A 55 17.32 16.69 3.59
C LEU A 55 17.36 18.21 3.84
N THR A 56 18.35 18.90 3.27
CA THR A 56 18.39 20.38 3.29
C THR A 56 17.54 21.01 2.18
N GLN A 57 17.20 20.23 1.15
CA GLN A 57 16.52 20.68 -0.08
C GLN A 57 15.16 20.00 -0.27
N CYS A 58 14.52 19.51 0.79
CA CYS A 58 13.19 18.91 0.73
C CYS A 58 12.27 19.39 1.87
N GLY A 59 11.02 18.91 1.87
CA GLY A 59 10.01 19.20 2.88
C GLY A 59 9.12 20.40 2.57
N ALA A 60 8.17 20.70 3.46
CA ALA A 60 7.14 21.73 3.26
C ALA A 60 7.73 23.10 2.90
N LYS A 61 8.83 23.50 3.56
CA LYS A 61 9.48 24.78 3.31
C LYS A 61 9.95 24.90 1.86
N GLN A 62 10.51 23.83 1.30
CA GLN A 62 11.03 23.85 -0.06
C GLN A 62 9.93 23.73 -1.10
N GLN A 63 8.87 22.98 -0.78
CA GLN A 63 7.67 22.93 -1.61
C GLN A 63 6.78 24.19 -1.48
N LYS A 64 7.08 25.08 -0.52
CA LYS A 64 6.30 26.31 -0.22
C LYS A 64 4.85 26.04 0.15
N VAL A 65 4.58 24.91 0.78
CA VAL A 65 3.26 24.57 1.31
C VAL A 65 3.17 24.88 2.80
N GLU A 66 1.96 25.09 3.30
CA GLU A 66 1.68 25.31 4.70
C GLU A 66 1.26 24.00 5.38
N PRO A 67 2.05 23.45 6.31
CA PRO A 67 1.60 22.33 7.14
C PRO A 67 0.35 22.71 7.94
N LYS A 68 -0.57 21.76 8.03
CA LYS A 68 -1.78 21.76 8.85
C LYS A 68 -1.70 20.59 9.84
N ASP A 69 -2.74 20.41 10.63
CA ASP A 69 -2.77 19.34 11.63
C ASP A 69 -2.74 17.96 10.97
N SER A 70 -2.07 17.02 11.65
CA SER A 70 -2.07 15.61 11.30
C SER A 70 -3.44 14.99 11.59
N ASP A 71 -3.83 13.99 10.79
CA ASP A 71 -5.01 13.18 11.08
C ASP A 71 -4.70 12.19 12.22
N ASP A 72 -5.43 12.30 13.33
CA ASP A 72 -5.30 11.43 14.50
C ASP A 72 -5.40 9.93 14.15
N LYS A 73 -6.25 9.56 13.19
CA LYS A 73 -6.38 8.17 12.75
C LYS A 73 -5.11 7.67 12.06
N MET A 74 -4.42 8.55 11.36
CA MET A 74 -3.13 8.23 10.73
C MET A 74 -2.05 8.08 11.79
N LEU A 75 -2.00 8.99 12.76
CA LEU A 75 -1.05 8.90 13.87
C LEU A 75 -1.25 7.61 14.70
N GLN A 76 -2.51 7.24 14.98
CA GLN A 76 -2.85 5.98 15.68
C GLN A 76 -2.41 4.72 14.92
N LYS A 77 -2.35 4.80 13.58
CA LYS A 77 -1.83 3.73 12.71
C LYS A 77 -0.29 3.74 12.60
N GLY A 78 0.39 4.62 13.32
CA GLY A 78 1.85 4.74 13.33
C GLY A 78 2.43 5.52 12.15
N TYR A 79 1.62 6.32 11.45
CA TYR A 79 2.14 7.23 10.43
C TYR A 79 2.75 8.48 11.05
N ILE A 80 3.73 9.02 10.33
CA ILE A 80 4.39 10.30 10.57
C ILE A 80 4.07 11.19 9.37
N GLY A 81 3.56 12.38 9.62
CA GLY A 81 3.21 13.31 8.55
C GLY A 81 2.07 14.24 8.95
N TYR A 82 1.49 14.89 7.96
CA TYR A 82 0.48 15.93 8.17
C TYR A 82 -0.33 16.19 6.91
N ASN A 83 -1.44 16.90 7.09
CA ASN A 83 -2.16 17.56 6.00
C ASN A 83 -1.49 18.89 5.68
N TRP A 84 -1.59 19.40 4.46
CA TRP A 84 -0.97 20.66 4.05
C TRP A 84 -1.86 21.43 3.08
N LYS A 85 -1.56 22.71 2.88
CA LYS A 85 -2.26 23.56 1.93
C LYS A 85 -1.28 24.35 1.07
N ASP A 86 -1.57 24.48 -0.21
CA ASP A 86 -0.88 25.42 -1.08
C ASP A 86 -1.42 26.84 -0.82
N PRO A 87 -0.59 27.78 -0.32
CA PRO A 87 -1.04 29.14 -0.01
C PRO A 87 -1.43 29.96 -1.24
N SER A 88 -1.10 29.50 -2.46
CA SER A 88 -1.51 30.14 -3.71
C SER A 88 -2.94 29.77 -4.15
N MET A 89 -3.52 28.73 -3.54
CA MET A 89 -4.86 28.26 -3.84
C MET A 89 -5.94 28.96 -2.99
N PRO A 90 -7.20 29.00 -3.46
CA PRO A 90 -8.33 29.53 -2.69
C PRO A 90 -8.46 28.92 -1.28
N GLU A 91 -9.12 29.64 -0.37
CA GLU A 91 -9.24 29.19 1.02
C GLU A 91 -10.07 27.89 1.16
N ASP A 92 -11.01 27.67 0.26
CA ASP A 92 -11.87 26.47 0.20
C ASP A 92 -11.26 25.33 -0.65
N ALA A 93 -10.06 25.52 -1.20
CA ALA A 93 -9.37 24.46 -1.92
C ALA A 93 -9.10 23.26 -1.00
N PRO A 94 -9.25 22.01 -1.50
CA PRO A 94 -8.99 20.84 -0.68
C PRO A 94 -7.55 20.80 -0.17
N THR A 95 -7.36 20.23 1.02
CA THR A 95 -6.03 20.06 1.60
C THR A 95 -5.31 18.88 0.96
N GLY A 96 -4.01 19.04 0.76
CA GLY A 96 -3.13 17.92 0.48
C GLY A 96 -2.77 17.16 1.76
N TYR A 97 -2.15 16.01 1.59
CA TYR A 97 -1.59 15.24 2.69
C TYR A 97 -0.31 14.55 2.29
N SER A 98 0.56 14.32 3.28
CA SER A 98 1.76 13.52 3.11
C SER A 98 2.07 12.81 4.42
N TYR A 99 2.08 11.48 4.36
CA TYR A 99 2.37 10.60 5.48
C TYR A 99 3.36 9.52 5.06
N TYR A 100 4.16 9.04 6.00
CA TYR A 100 4.91 7.80 5.83
C TYR A 100 4.92 6.99 7.12
N ARG A 101 5.20 5.70 6.98
CA ARG A 101 5.59 4.82 8.08
C ARG A 101 6.76 3.98 7.61
N PHE A 102 7.46 3.37 8.55
CA PHE A 102 8.65 2.59 8.24
C PHE A 102 8.63 1.22 8.90
N PHE A 103 9.38 0.30 8.30
CA PHE A 103 9.63 -1.03 8.84
C PHE A 103 11.13 -1.29 8.79
N ASP A 104 11.68 -1.85 9.86
CA ASP A 104 13.08 -2.25 9.92
C ASP A 104 13.36 -3.34 8.88
N ALA A 105 14.31 -3.09 7.99
CA ALA A 105 14.79 -4.04 6.99
C ALA A 105 16.11 -4.70 7.44
N GLY A 106 16.72 -4.23 8.54
CA GLY A 106 18.03 -4.63 9.03
C GLY A 106 19.17 -3.82 8.40
N ASN A 107 20.35 -3.89 9.01
CA ASN A 107 21.57 -3.23 8.53
C ASN A 107 21.42 -1.71 8.28
N HIS A 108 20.72 -1.00 9.18
CA HIS A 108 20.44 0.44 9.06
C HIS A 108 19.69 0.81 7.77
N GLN A 109 18.81 -0.09 7.31
CA GLN A 109 17.93 0.13 6.17
C GLN A 109 16.47 -0.05 6.60
N TYR A 110 15.59 0.69 5.92
CA TYR A 110 14.18 0.74 6.29
C TYR A 110 13.30 0.68 5.04
N TRP A 111 12.25 -0.12 5.09
CA TRP A 111 11.16 -0.03 4.13
C TRP A 111 10.31 1.18 4.53
N VAL A 112 10.27 2.21 3.70
CA VAL A 112 9.46 3.41 3.92
C VAL A 112 8.24 3.36 3.00
N TYR A 113 7.08 3.22 3.62
CA TYR A 113 5.78 3.28 2.94
C TYR A 113 5.21 4.69 3.03
N THR A 114 4.85 5.28 1.90
CA THR A 114 4.35 6.66 1.83
C THR A 114 2.91 6.71 1.31
N LEU A 115 2.19 7.74 1.74
CA LEU A 115 0.83 8.09 1.34
C LEU A 115 0.81 9.60 1.05
N ASN A 116 0.53 10.00 -0.18
CA ASN A 116 0.55 11.40 -0.58
C ASN A 116 -0.65 11.75 -1.46
N GLY A 117 -1.16 12.97 -1.31
CA GLY A 117 -2.20 13.52 -2.17
C GLY A 117 -2.11 15.03 -2.23
N GLY A 118 -2.22 15.62 -3.41
CA GLY A 118 -2.08 17.07 -3.62
C GLY A 118 -3.36 17.89 -3.39
N GLY A 119 -4.39 17.32 -2.76
CA GLY A 119 -5.73 17.94 -2.64
C GLY A 119 -6.63 17.75 -3.87
N GLY A 120 -6.11 17.14 -4.94
CA GLY A 120 -6.93 16.66 -6.05
C GLY A 120 -7.54 15.29 -5.79
N SER A 121 -7.93 14.59 -6.86
CA SER A 121 -8.42 13.21 -6.75
C SER A 121 -7.29 12.20 -6.54
N GLY A 122 -6.03 12.52 -6.87
CA GLY A 122 -4.90 11.58 -6.79
C GLY A 122 -4.58 11.15 -5.35
N ALA A 123 -4.38 9.85 -5.16
CA ALA A 123 -3.96 9.28 -3.88
C ALA A 123 -2.84 8.26 -4.14
N PHE A 124 -1.61 8.73 -3.96
CA PHE A 124 -0.40 8.01 -4.32
C PHE A 124 0.19 7.28 -3.12
N THR A 125 0.61 6.06 -3.37
CA THR A 125 1.27 5.23 -2.37
C THR A 125 2.56 4.69 -2.94
N ASN A 126 3.65 4.68 -2.16
CA ASN A 126 4.93 4.15 -2.63
C ASN A 126 5.64 3.39 -1.51
N ILE A 127 6.49 2.45 -1.89
CA ILE A 127 7.48 1.80 -1.02
C ILE A 127 8.86 2.13 -1.54
N TYR A 128 9.71 2.61 -0.64
CA TYR A 128 11.14 2.79 -0.87
C TYR A 128 11.94 1.92 0.11
N LEU A 129 13.06 1.36 -0.35
CA LEU A 129 14.13 0.94 0.55
C LEU A 129 15.03 2.15 0.79
N VAL A 130 15.14 2.57 2.04
CA VAL A 130 15.82 3.79 2.45
C VAL A 130 17.04 3.47 3.31
N LYS A 131 18.15 4.13 3.00
CA LYS A 131 19.40 4.05 3.76
C LYS A 131 19.97 5.45 4.00
N ARG A 132 20.51 5.70 5.19
CA ARG A 132 21.32 6.89 5.45
C ARG A 132 22.69 6.76 4.78
N SER A 133 23.06 7.68 3.88
CA SER A 133 24.44 7.75 3.34
C SER A 133 25.32 8.70 4.13
N ASP A 134 24.77 9.82 4.59
CA ASP A 134 25.43 10.83 5.44
C ASP A 134 24.37 11.61 6.25
N PRO A 135 24.73 12.45 7.22
CA PRO A 135 23.77 13.15 8.10
C PRO A 135 22.70 14.01 7.40
N LYS A 136 22.88 14.35 6.13
CA LYS A 136 21.98 15.19 5.32
C LYS A 136 21.38 14.45 4.13
N THR A 137 21.81 13.22 3.84
CA THR A 137 21.41 12.51 2.61
C THR A 137 20.85 11.13 2.92
N LEU A 138 19.73 10.81 2.26
CA LEU A 138 19.19 9.47 2.16
C LEU A 138 19.42 8.91 0.75
N GLU A 139 19.73 7.64 0.66
CA GLU A 139 19.64 6.83 -0.56
C GLU A 139 18.28 6.14 -0.59
N LEU A 140 17.59 6.24 -1.73
CA LEU A 140 16.27 5.68 -1.95
C LEU A 140 16.34 4.71 -3.12
N THR A 141 15.81 3.51 -2.91
CA THR A 141 15.51 2.57 -4.00
C THR A 141 14.01 2.40 -4.07
N PHE A 142 13.40 2.81 -5.18
CA PHE A 142 11.99 2.54 -5.44
C PHE A 142 11.73 1.04 -5.52
N VAL A 143 10.69 0.58 -4.83
CA VAL A 143 10.27 -0.82 -4.82
C VAL A 143 8.98 -0.98 -5.61
N ALA A 144 7.94 -0.27 -5.21
CA ALA A 144 6.63 -0.29 -5.86
C ALA A 144 5.87 0.99 -5.54
N GLY A 145 4.86 1.32 -6.34
CA GLY A 145 3.99 2.47 -6.09
C GLY A 145 3.05 2.76 -7.26
N GLY A 146 2.07 3.64 -7.01
CA GLY A 146 1.05 4.02 -7.96
C GLY A 146 -0.08 4.84 -7.33
N ASP A 147 -1.17 5.04 -8.10
CA ASP A 147 -2.37 5.78 -7.69
C ASP A 147 -3.57 4.83 -7.57
N ARG A 148 -4.04 4.60 -6.34
CA ARG A 148 -5.22 3.77 -6.02
C ARG A 148 -5.23 2.45 -6.79
N CYS A 149 -6.12 2.27 -7.78
CA CYS A 149 -6.25 1.03 -8.54
C CYS A 149 -5.10 0.78 -9.52
N ASN A 150 -4.41 1.83 -9.96
CA ASN A 150 -3.30 1.76 -10.89
C ASN A 150 -1.98 1.74 -10.10
N GLY A 151 -1.63 0.55 -9.60
CA GLY A 151 -0.38 0.31 -8.88
C GLY A 151 -0.34 0.80 -7.43
N GLY A 152 -1.44 1.34 -6.90
CA GLY A 152 -1.51 1.74 -5.50
C GLY A 152 -1.36 0.54 -4.56
N ILE A 153 -0.88 0.77 -3.35
CA ILE A 153 -0.44 -0.24 -2.40
C ILE A 153 -1.42 -0.22 -1.23
N GLY A 154 -1.83 -1.40 -0.77
CA GLY A 154 -2.73 -1.53 0.38
C GLY A 154 -2.03 -1.31 1.72
N ASP A 155 -2.78 -0.92 2.74
CA ASP A 155 -2.28 -0.68 4.11
C ASP A 155 -1.79 -1.95 4.85
N ASN A 156 -1.94 -3.14 4.27
CA ASN A 156 -1.58 -4.41 4.91
C ASN A 156 -0.13 -4.81 4.60
N LEU A 157 0.83 -3.98 5.00
CA LEU A 157 2.27 -4.27 4.90
C LEU A 157 2.75 -5.02 6.15
N SER A 158 3.63 -6.00 5.96
CA SER A 158 4.25 -6.72 7.07
C SER A 158 5.67 -7.18 6.74
N VAL A 159 6.55 -7.18 7.73
CA VAL A 159 7.90 -7.75 7.58
C VAL A 159 7.93 -9.15 8.18
N LYS A 160 8.39 -10.13 7.40
CA LYS A 160 8.59 -11.51 7.84
C LYS A 160 9.96 -11.98 7.34
N ASN A 161 10.80 -12.43 8.27
CA ASN A 161 12.17 -12.91 7.96
C ASN A 161 12.99 -11.87 7.17
N GLY A 162 12.87 -10.59 7.51
CA GLY A 162 13.57 -9.48 6.83
C GLY A 162 12.99 -9.08 5.46
N ASN A 163 12.00 -9.81 4.95
CA ASN A 163 11.34 -9.48 3.69
C ASN A 163 10.03 -8.73 3.94
N LEU A 164 9.77 -7.73 3.12
CA LEU A 164 8.52 -6.97 3.13
C LEU A 164 7.46 -7.70 2.31
N ASN A 165 6.32 -7.99 2.91
CA ASN A 165 5.13 -8.49 2.22
C ASN A 165 4.16 -7.33 2.07
N PHE A 166 3.65 -7.15 0.86
CA PHE A 166 2.76 -6.04 0.51
C PHE A 166 1.84 -6.45 -0.63
N ASN A 167 0.80 -5.65 -0.80
CA ASN A 167 -0.23 -5.87 -1.81
C ASN A 167 -0.32 -4.64 -2.71
N VAL A 168 -0.45 -4.87 -4.01
CA VAL A 168 -0.58 -3.82 -5.04
C VAL A 168 -1.93 -4.00 -5.73
N ASN A 169 -2.71 -2.94 -5.84
CA ASN A 169 -3.94 -2.94 -6.63
C ASN A 169 -3.58 -3.02 -8.12
N LEU A 170 -4.33 -3.84 -8.84
CA LEU A 170 -4.13 -4.12 -10.25
C LEU A 170 -5.38 -3.72 -11.02
N THR A 171 -5.18 -3.01 -12.12
CA THR A 171 -6.19 -2.79 -13.14
C THR A 171 -6.32 -4.00 -14.08
N SER A 172 -7.32 -3.97 -14.98
CA SER A 172 -7.46 -4.99 -16.03
C SER A 172 -6.21 -5.09 -16.89
N TYR A 173 -5.60 -3.94 -17.23
CA TYR A 173 -4.34 -3.90 -17.95
C TYR A 173 -3.20 -4.55 -17.16
N ASP A 174 -3.04 -4.21 -15.89
CA ASP A 174 -1.94 -4.71 -15.05
C ASP A 174 -1.98 -6.23 -14.89
N LEU A 175 -3.18 -6.81 -14.74
CA LEU A 175 -3.37 -8.26 -14.68
C LEU A 175 -2.82 -8.96 -15.93
N ILE A 176 -3.12 -8.44 -17.12
CA ILE A 176 -2.64 -9.02 -18.38
C ILE A 176 -1.14 -8.80 -18.56
N ALA A 177 -0.64 -7.60 -18.25
CA ALA A 177 0.77 -7.27 -18.33
C ALA A 177 1.63 -8.15 -17.41
N LEU A 178 1.13 -8.45 -16.20
CA LEU A 178 1.77 -9.34 -15.24
C LEU A 178 1.80 -10.81 -15.70
N ALA A 179 0.75 -11.25 -16.39
CA ALA A 179 0.66 -12.61 -16.92
C ALA A 179 1.66 -12.85 -18.07
N LYS A 180 1.63 -11.98 -19.06
CA LYS A 180 2.31 -12.19 -20.34
C LYS A 180 2.94 -10.87 -20.77
N PRO A 181 4.11 -10.50 -20.23
CA PRO A 181 4.81 -9.27 -20.61
C PRO A 181 5.04 -9.14 -22.12
N GLN A 182 5.09 -10.27 -22.85
CA GLN A 182 5.21 -10.31 -24.31
C GLN A 182 3.95 -9.88 -25.07
N LEU A 183 2.80 -9.68 -24.43
CA LEU A 183 1.63 -9.01 -25.04
C LEU A 183 1.86 -7.48 -25.09
N THR A 184 3.08 -7.06 -25.44
CA THR A 184 3.57 -5.66 -25.44
C THR A 184 2.83 -4.75 -26.41
N HIS A 185 1.95 -5.29 -27.25
CA HIS A 185 1.16 -4.52 -28.20
C HIS A 185 -0.08 -3.90 -27.54
N LEU A 186 -0.49 -4.38 -26.37
CA LEU A 186 -1.58 -3.78 -25.61
C LEU A 186 -1.15 -2.46 -24.99
N LYS A 187 -2.03 -1.47 -25.09
CA LYS A 187 -1.84 -0.14 -24.52
C LYS A 187 -2.77 0.07 -23.35
N ALA A 188 -2.21 0.51 -22.23
CA ALA A 188 -2.98 1.01 -21.09
C ALA A 188 -3.97 2.09 -21.56
N TYR A 189 -5.18 2.11 -20.98
CA TYR A 189 -6.30 3.02 -21.29
C TYR A 189 -6.99 2.78 -22.65
N ASP A 190 -6.21 2.58 -23.72
CA ASP A 190 -6.76 2.42 -25.07
C ASP A 190 -7.36 1.02 -25.27
N ASP A 191 -6.65 -0.02 -24.80
CA ASP A 191 -7.02 -1.41 -25.04
C ASP A 191 -7.70 -2.06 -23.82
N LEU A 192 -7.22 -1.70 -22.62
CA LEU A 192 -7.73 -2.17 -21.34
C LEU A 192 -7.70 -1.05 -20.30
N ALA A 193 -8.64 -1.12 -19.36
CA ALA A 193 -8.75 -0.18 -18.27
C ALA A 193 -7.47 -0.15 -17.43
N ALA A 194 -6.93 1.05 -17.25
CA ALA A 194 -5.71 1.32 -16.49
C ALA A 194 -5.86 2.56 -15.59
N CYS A 195 -7.10 2.87 -15.18
CA CYS A 195 -7.40 4.07 -14.42
C CYS A 195 -7.31 3.87 -12.90
N ALA A 196 -7.17 4.98 -12.16
CA ALA A 196 -7.06 4.96 -10.70
C ALA A 196 -8.33 4.48 -9.96
N ALA A 197 -9.47 4.36 -10.63
CA ALA A 197 -10.72 3.81 -10.09
C ALA A 197 -11.06 2.41 -10.67
N CYS A 198 -10.24 1.86 -11.57
CA CYS A 198 -10.52 0.67 -12.35
C CYS A 198 -9.96 -0.61 -11.70
N CYS A 199 -10.23 -0.82 -10.40
CA CYS A 199 -9.66 -1.93 -9.63
C CYS A 199 -10.23 -3.27 -10.09
N ALA A 200 -9.38 -4.14 -10.63
CA ALA A 200 -9.75 -5.50 -11.01
C ALA A 200 -9.26 -6.53 -9.99
N ALA A 201 -8.08 -6.33 -9.40
CA ALA A 201 -7.50 -7.31 -8.47
C ALA A 201 -6.52 -6.66 -7.49
N THR A 202 -5.99 -7.49 -6.59
CA THR A 202 -4.86 -7.18 -5.73
C THR A 202 -3.77 -8.22 -5.93
N GLY A 203 -2.57 -7.81 -6.34
CA GLY A 203 -1.39 -8.68 -6.40
C GLY A 203 -0.65 -8.71 -5.07
N ALA A 204 -0.32 -9.91 -4.58
CA ALA A 204 0.50 -10.12 -3.39
C ALA A 204 1.97 -10.31 -3.78
N TYR A 205 2.84 -9.55 -3.12
CA TYR A 205 4.27 -9.50 -3.41
C TYR A 205 5.13 -9.62 -2.15
N THR A 206 6.35 -10.08 -2.34
CA THR A 206 7.42 -10.04 -1.35
C THR A 206 8.62 -9.30 -1.94
N ALA A 207 9.20 -8.36 -1.19
CA ALA A 207 10.46 -7.69 -1.52
C ALA A 207 11.56 -8.07 -0.52
N SER A 208 12.74 -8.41 -1.03
CA SER A 208 13.95 -8.71 -0.27
C SER A 208 14.98 -7.59 -0.35
N LEU A 209 15.96 -7.59 0.56
CA LEU A 209 17.00 -6.56 0.66
C LEU A 209 17.88 -6.43 -0.59
N ASP A 210 18.02 -7.49 -1.38
CA ASP A 210 18.71 -7.48 -2.67
C ASP A 210 17.84 -6.89 -3.80
N LYS A 211 16.71 -6.27 -3.44
CA LYS A 211 15.78 -5.56 -4.32
C LYS A 211 15.05 -6.49 -5.30
N GLN A 212 15.04 -7.79 -5.03
CA GLN A 212 14.19 -8.71 -5.77
C GLN A 212 12.74 -8.60 -5.28
N ILE A 213 11.82 -8.44 -6.23
CA ILE A 213 10.39 -8.47 -5.98
C ILE A 213 9.85 -9.77 -6.56
N THR A 214 9.20 -10.56 -5.71
CA THR A 214 8.59 -11.83 -6.08
C THR A 214 7.08 -11.71 -6.02
N PHE A 215 6.42 -11.95 -7.14
CA PHE A 215 4.97 -12.12 -7.20
C PHE A 215 4.57 -13.46 -6.60
N SER A 216 3.53 -13.48 -5.77
CA SER A 216 2.98 -14.70 -5.18
C SER A 216 1.68 -15.13 -5.87
N TYR A 217 0.67 -14.26 -5.85
CA TYR A 217 -0.63 -14.51 -6.45
C TYR A 217 -1.38 -13.18 -6.67
N ALA A 218 -2.37 -13.18 -7.55
CA ALA A 218 -3.35 -12.12 -7.71
C ALA A 218 -4.69 -12.58 -7.14
N GLU A 219 -5.32 -11.76 -6.31
CA GLU A 219 -6.67 -11.97 -5.78
C GLU A 219 -7.65 -11.07 -6.50
N LEU A 220 -8.54 -11.67 -7.29
CA LEU A 220 -9.54 -10.98 -8.07
C LEU A 220 -10.64 -10.38 -7.19
N ASN A 221 -11.10 -9.17 -7.53
CA ASN A 221 -12.28 -8.57 -6.92
C ASN A 221 -13.52 -9.40 -7.24
N LYS A 222 -14.27 -9.80 -6.20
CA LYS A 222 -15.51 -10.55 -6.38
C LYS A 222 -16.60 -9.64 -6.93
N THR A 223 -17.02 -9.90 -8.16
CA THR A 223 -18.22 -9.32 -8.75
C THR A 223 -18.84 -10.29 -9.74
N ASP A 224 -20.16 -10.32 -9.79
CA ASP A 224 -20.95 -10.99 -10.83
C ASP A 224 -21.67 -10.02 -11.76
N ASN A 225 -21.49 -8.71 -11.51
CA ASN A 225 -22.10 -7.60 -12.23
C ASN A 225 -21.06 -6.92 -13.13
N GLU A 226 -21.33 -6.92 -14.43
CA GLU A 226 -20.45 -6.28 -15.41
C GLU A 226 -20.40 -4.77 -15.28
N GLU A 227 -21.45 -4.15 -14.73
CA GLU A 227 -21.52 -2.69 -14.50
C GLU A 227 -20.58 -2.22 -13.38
N GLU A 228 -20.10 -3.12 -12.52
CA GLU A 228 -19.11 -2.81 -11.48
C GLU A 228 -17.67 -2.80 -12.03
N LEU A 229 -17.47 -3.31 -13.24
CA LEU A 229 -16.19 -3.29 -13.92
C LEU A 229 -16.12 -2.07 -14.85
N SER A 230 -14.90 -1.57 -15.07
CA SER A 230 -14.69 -0.51 -16.04
C SER A 230 -15.08 -0.97 -17.45
N ASP A 231 -15.62 -0.05 -18.24
CA ASP A 231 -15.88 -0.17 -19.68
C ASP A 231 -14.77 0.47 -20.53
N GLN A 232 -13.71 0.98 -19.91
CA GLN A 232 -12.61 1.67 -20.58
C GLN A 232 -11.74 0.70 -21.38
N GLY A 233 -11.67 0.92 -22.69
CA GLY A 233 -10.70 0.29 -23.59
C GLY A 233 -11.33 -0.68 -24.58
N LYS A 234 -10.70 -0.80 -25.74
CA LYS A 234 -11.21 -1.54 -26.90
C LYS A 234 -11.60 -2.99 -26.56
N TYR A 235 -10.79 -3.69 -25.77
CA TYR A 235 -11.01 -5.10 -25.44
C TYR A 235 -11.68 -5.31 -24.07
N GLN A 236 -12.08 -4.24 -23.39
CA GLN A 236 -12.49 -4.29 -21.99
C GLN A 236 -13.78 -5.08 -21.78
N ALA A 237 -14.79 -4.94 -22.64
CA ALA A 237 -16.01 -5.73 -22.55
C ALA A 237 -15.74 -7.25 -22.70
N CYS A 238 -14.84 -7.63 -23.62
CA CYS A 238 -14.44 -9.04 -23.77
C CYS A 238 -13.67 -9.54 -22.54
N PHE A 239 -12.75 -8.72 -22.01
CA PHE A 239 -12.07 -9.00 -20.74
C PHE A 239 -13.08 -9.22 -19.60
N ASN A 240 -14.04 -8.31 -19.41
CA ASN A 240 -15.05 -8.37 -18.34
C ASN A 240 -15.84 -9.68 -18.39
N LYS A 241 -16.27 -10.11 -19.59
CA LYS A 241 -16.95 -11.40 -19.78
C LYS A 241 -16.10 -12.59 -19.29
N HIS A 242 -14.81 -12.61 -19.63
CA HIS A 242 -13.91 -13.69 -19.20
C HIS A 242 -13.59 -13.62 -17.71
N TYR A 243 -13.40 -12.40 -17.19
CA TYR A 243 -13.17 -12.13 -15.78
C TYR A 243 -14.34 -12.65 -14.92
N ILE A 244 -15.58 -12.24 -15.22
CA ILE A 244 -16.77 -12.66 -14.48
C ILE A 244 -16.96 -14.18 -14.58
N ALA A 245 -16.76 -14.75 -15.77
CA ALA A 245 -16.85 -16.20 -15.95
C ALA A 245 -15.82 -16.96 -15.12
N TYR A 246 -14.61 -16.41 -14.93
CA TYR A 246 -13.59 -17.00 -14.07
C TYR A 246 -13.98 -16.91 -12.59
N VAL A 247 -14.31 -15.71 -12.11
CA VAL A 247 -14.67 -15.44 -10.71
C VAL A 247 -15.88 -16.27 -10.26
N LYS A 248 -16.86 -16.52 -11.14
CA LYS A 248 -18.04 -17.36 -10.83
C LYS A 248 -17.73 -18.84 -10.63
N LYS A 249 -16.64 -19.35 -11.24
CA LYS A 249 -16.36 -20.79 -11.33
C LYS A 249 -15.21 -21.27 -10.46
N ASN A 250 -14.31 -20.37 -10.08
CA ASN A 250 -13.04 -20.71 -9.47
C ASN A 250 -12.84 -19.95 -8.15
N ASP A 251 -11.74 -20.27 -7.46
CA ASP A 251 -11.19 -19.38 -6.45
C ASP A 251 -10.80 -18.04 -7.10
N VAL A 252 -10.91 -16.96 -6.34
CA VAL A 252 -10.49 -15.62 -6.78
C VAL A 252 -8.97 -15.45 -6.76
N LYS A 253 -8.24 -16.37 -6.13
CA LYS A 253 -6.78 -16.37 -6.13
C LYS A 253 -6.23 -17.07 -7.37
N MET A 254 -5.40 -16.34 -8.11
CA MET A 254 -4.63 -16.81 -9.25
C MET A 254 -3.15 -16.77 -8.93
N ASP A 255 -2.49 -17.93 -8.94
CA ASP A 255 -1.04 -17.98 -9.08
C ASP A 255 -0.60 -17.55 -10.49
N GLN A 256 0.72 -17.50 -10.74
CA GLN A 256 1.24 -17.12 -12.05
C GLN A 256 0.77 -18.04 -13.19
N GLU A 257 0.62 -19.35 -12.94
CA GLU A 257 0.20 -20.30 -13.97
C GLU A 257 -1.27 -20.09 -14.36
N GLN A 258 -2.14 -19.88 -13.37
CA GLN A 258 -3.54 -19.53 -13.56
C GLN A 258 -3.69 -18.18 -14.28
N LEU A 259 -2.90 -17.19 -13.88
CA LEU A 259 -2.89 -15.87 -14.51
C LEU A 259 -2.44 -15.95 -15.99
N ASN A 260 -1.40 -16.73 -16.27
CA ASN A 260 -0.92 -16.99 -17.63
C ASN A 260 -2.00 -17.63 -18.52
N ARG A 261 -2.72 -18.63 -17.99
CA ARG A 261 -3.84 -19.27 -18.69
C ARG A 261 -4.98 -18.29 -18.96
N PHE A 262 -5.31 -17.46 -17.99
CA PHE A 262 -6.33 -16.43 -18.16
C PHE A 262 -5.96 -15.47 -19.29
N ALA A 263 -4.72 -14.98 -19.32
CA ALA A 263 -4.23 -14.13 -20.40
C ALA A 263 -4.19 -14.82 -21.77
N ASP A 264 -3.86 -16.11 -21.83
CA ASP A 264 -3.92 -16.88 -23.08
C ASP A 264 -5.36 -17.01 -23.61
N ILE A 265 -6.34 -17.20 -22.73
CA ILE A 265 -7.76 -17.21 -23.09
C ILE A 265 -8.14 -15.83 -23.65
N PHE A 266 -7.85 -14.76 -22.90
CA PHE A 266 -8.13 -13.38 -23.32
C PHE A 266 -7.51 -13.04 -24.68
N ASN A 267 -6.23 -13.33 -24.88
CA ASN A 267 -5.54 -13.08 -26.15
C ASN A 267 -6.20 -13.82 -27.31
N LYS A 268 -6.59 -15.09 -27.09
CA LYS A 268 -7.24 -15.91 -28.12
C LYS A 268 -8.65 -15.43 -28.47
N SER A 269 -9.44 -15.03 -27.47
CA SER A 269 -10.88 -14.75 -27.63
C SER A 269 -11.21 -13.28 -27.85
N CYS A 270 -10.33 -12.36 -27.47
CA CYS A 270 -10.58 -10.92 -27.53
C CYS A 270 -9.70 -10.22 -28.57
N ILE A 271 -8.45 -10.65 -28.73
CA ILE A 271 -7.49 -9.98 -29.63
C ILE A 271 -7.44 -10.71 -30.98
N ALA A 272 -7.09 -12.00 -30.97
CA ALA A 272 -6.86 -12.76 -32.19
C ALA A 272 -8.12 -13.00 -33.04
N SER A 273 -9.30 -12.95 -32.44
CA SER A 273 -10.58 -13.09 -33.14
C SER A 273 -10.97 -11.85 -33.93
N GLU A 274 -10.52 -10.66 -33.53
CA GLU A 274 -10.80 -9.40 -34.24
C GLU A 274 -9.87 -9.14 -35.42
N ALA A 275 -8.75 -9.89 -35.51
CA ALA A 275 -7.80 -9.82 -36.61
C ALA A 275 -8.22 -10.64 -37.84
N LYS A 276 -9.40 -11.27 -37.81
CA LYS A 276 -9.98 -12.07 -38.89
C LYS A 276 -11.20 -11.39 -39.46
#